data_AF-A0A1V9FRW4-F1
#
_entry.id   AF-A0A1V9FRW4-F1
#
_cell.length_a   1.000
_cell.length_b   1.000
_cell.length_c   1.000
_cell.angle_alpha   90.00
_cell.angle_beta   90.00
_cell.angle_gamma   90.00
#
_symmetry.space_group_name_H-M   'P 1'
#
loop_
_entity.id
_entity.type
_entity.pdbx_description
1 polymer ?
#
loop_
_entity_poly.entity_id
_entity_poly.type
_entity_poly.pdbx_seq_one_letter_code
_entity_poly.pdbx_strand_id
1 'polypeptide(L)'
;MKKAIIGMALAAFIVTGACAQDQSNSLADRPKGHHPRGDVMQQLNLTDEQKTEMKTINDDFKQQMTDLKKSEDKITVTEWKSKMATIRKDHHEKVDKVLTDDQKASLKKMMREHRGEMRHQGRHRMEQMKKDLNLTDDQVNALKKNHEAMEQKFKAIRDDKSLTEDQKKAEVKKFKQEQHDNLKSILTPEQLQKLEQQKQQHKHHGQQPPVQS
;
A
#
# COMPACT_ATOMS: atom_id res chain seq x y z
N MET A 1 8.61 -50.94 -32.54
CA MET A 1 9.65 -51.55 -31.69
C MET A 1 11.01 -51.22 -32.26
N LYS A 2 11.85 -50.51 -31.51
CA LYS A 2 13.27 -50.78 -31.22
C LYS A 2 13.87 -49.53 -30.55
N LYS A 3 14.27 -49.74 -29.30
CA LYS A 3 14.89 -48.76 -28.39
C LYS A 3 16.34 -48.54 -28.83
N ALA A 4 16.86 -47.34 -28.66
CA ALA A 4 18.30 -47.12 -28.51
C ALA A 4 18.52 -46.14 -27.36
N ILE A 5 18.96 -46.69 -26.24
CA ILE A 5 19.56 -46.00 -25.10
C ILE A 5 21.02 -45.81 -25.46
N ILE A 6 21.52 -44.57 -25.42
CA ILE A 6 22.96 -44.30 -25.35
C ILE A 6 23.16 -43.32 -24.19
N GLY A 7 23.70 -43.84 -23.10
CA GLY A 7 24.28 -43.07 -22.02
C GLY A 7 25.75 -42.73 -22.31
N MET A 8 26.15 -41.52 -21.96
CA MET A 8 27.51 -41.01 -21.79
C MET A 8 27.34 -39.49 -21.56
N ALA A 9 27.94 -38.80 -20.61
CA ALA A 9 28.92 -39.12 -19.59
C ALA A 9 28.80 -38.04 -18.50
N LEU A 10 29.09 -38.42 -17.25
CA LEU A 10 29.43 -37.48 -16.17
C LEU A 10 30.67 -36.70 -16.57
N ALA A 11 30.55 -35.38 -16.72
CA ALA A 11 31.67 -34.46 -16.70
C ALA A 11 31.51 -33.54 -15.49
N ALA A 12 32.22 -33.89 -14.42
CA ALA A 12 32.42 -33.00 -13.28
C ALA A 12 33.32 -31.84 -13.73
N PHE A 13 32.74 -30.66 -13.92
CA PHE A 13 33.49 -29.42 -14.01
C PHE A 13 33.42 -28.73 -12.65
N ILE A 14 34.48 -28.91 -11.86
CA ILE A 14 34.77 -28.09 -10.69
C ILE A 14 35.23 -26.74 -11.26
N VAL A 15 34.32 -25.78 -11.33
CA VAL A 15 34.68 -24.37 -11.42
C VAL A 15 34.58 -23.79 -10.03
N THR A 16 35.74 -23.58 -9.41
CA THR A 16 35.91 -22.63 -8.30
C THR A 16 35.61 -21.23 -8.84
N GLY A 17 34.33 -20.88 -8.86
CA GLY A 17 33.88 -19.51 -9.08
C GLY A 17 33.98 -18.76 -7.76
N ALA A 18 34.96 -17.87 -7.67
CA ALA A 18 35.04 -16.87 -6.61
C ALA A 18 33.66 -16.23 -6.41
N CYS A 19 33.15 -16.28 -5.19
CA CYS A 19 32.01 -15.45 -4.80
C CYS A 19 32.48 -14.00 -4.96
N ALA A 20 32.13 -13.38 -6.09
CA ALA A 20 32.12 -11.93 -6.18
C ALA A 20 31.14 -11.45 -5.12
N GLN A 21 31.67 -10.97 -4.00
CA GLN A 21 30.94 -10.13 -3.07
C GLN A 21 30.55 -8.89 -3.86
N ASP A 22 29.37 -8.94 -4.48
CA ASP A 22 28.67 -7.76 -4.95
C ASP A 22 28.42 -6.89 -3.72
N GLN A 23 29.29 -5.90 -3.58
CA GLN A 23 29.23 -4.81 -2.61
C GLN A 23 28.09 -3.87 -3.04
N SER A 24 26.89 -4.41 -3.20
CA SER A 24 25.69 -3.61 -3.31
C SER A 24 25.45 -3.00 -1.93
N ASN A 25 25.72 -1.71 -1.82
CA ASN A 25 25.47 -0.89 -0.64
C ASN A 25 24.08 -1.21 -0.12
N SER A 26 24.04 -2.01 0.95
CA SER A 26 22.80 -2.58 1.41
C SER A 26 22.03 -1.50 2.15
N LEU A 27 20.93 -1.04 1.54
CA LEU A 27 19.76 -0.52 2.26
C LEU A 27 19.11 -1.62 3.16
N ALA A 28 19.89 -2.59 3.65
CA ALA A 28 19.42 -3.75 4.40
C ALA A 28 19.04 -3.43 5.84
N ASP A 29 19.36 -2.23 6.32
CA ASP A 29 19.09 -1.80 7.71
C ASP A 29 17.91 -0.83 7.84
N ARG A 30 16.92 -0.91 6.93
CA ARG A 30 15.61 -0.36 7.24
C ARG A 30 14.88 -1.39 8.10
N PRO A 31 14.52 -1.08 9.37
CA PRO A 31 13.71 -1.98 10.17
C PRO A 31 12.48 -2.36 9.35
N LYS A 32 12.20 -3.66 9.23
CA LYS A 32 11.01 -4.17 8.53
C LYS A 32 9.80 -3.55 9.21
N GLY A 33 9.28 -2.46 8.64
CA GLY A 33 8.07 -1.82 9.14
C GLY A 33 6.97 -2.88 9.17
N HIS A 34 6.39 -3.09 10.36
CA HIS A 34 5.29 -4.03 10.59
C HIS A 34 4.16 -3.66 9.62
N HIS A 35 4.00 -4.42 8.55
CA HIS A 35 2.92 -4.18 7.61
C HIS A 35 1.64 -4.73 8.26
N PRO A 36 0.59 -3.92 8.44
CA PRO A 36 -0.68 -4.36 9.03
C PRO A 36 -1.32 -5.58 8.34
N ARG A 37 -0.84 -5.95 7.14
CA ARG A 37 -1.26 -7.12 6.37
C ARG A 37 -0.76 -8.46 6.94
N GLY A 38 0.34 -8.48 7.70
CA GLY A 38 0.89 -9.72 8.27
C GLY A 38 -0.01 -10.31 9.36
N ASP A 39 -0.54 -9.45 10.23
CA ASP A 39 -1.36 -9.86 11.38
C ASP A 39 -2.73 -10.41 10.95
N VAL A 40 -3.28 -9.88 9.85
CA VAL A 40 -4.58 -10.33 9.31
C VAL A 40 -4.54 -11.79 8.87
N MET A 41 -3.42 -12.25 8.29
CA MET A 41 -3.31 -13.64 7.81
C MET A 41 -3.19 -14.65 8.95
N GLN A 42 -2.60 -14.24 10.08
CA GLN A 42 -2.51 -15.08 11.28
C GLN A 42 -3.90 -15.32 11.91
N GLN A 43 -4.82 -14.36 11.76
CA GLN A 43 -6.19 -14.45 12.30
C GLN A 43 -7.15 -15.30 11.44
N LEU A 44 -6.73 -15.73 10.23
CA LEU A 44 -7.56 -16.53 9.33
C LEU A 44 -7.47 -18.05 9.57
N ASN A 45 -6.60 -18.51 10.48
CA ASN A 45 -6.41 -19.93 10.82
C ASN A 45 -6.29 -20.82 9.55
N LEU A 46 -5.37 -20.46 8.66
CA LEU A 46 -5.15 -21.19 7.40
C LEU A 46 -4.68 -22.63 7.66
N THR A 47 -5.11 -23.57 6.81
CA THR A 47 -4.58 -24.94 6.80
C THR A 47 -3.12 -24.97 6.31
N ASP A 48 -2.42 -26.07 6.51
CA ASP A 48 -1.02 -26.18 6.10
C ASP A 48 -0.86 -26.20 4.56
N GLU A 49 -1.84 -26.75 3.86
CA GLU A 49 -1.94 -26.67 2.40
C GLU A 49 -2.13 -25.22 1.95
N GLN A 50 -3.09 -24.50 2.56
CA GLN A 50 -3.35 -23.09 2.26
C GLN A 50 -2.13 -22.20 2.56
N LYS A 51 -1.40 -22.46 3.65
CA LYS A 51 -0.14 -21.74 3.95
C LYS A 51 0.92 -21.98 2.88
N THR A 52 1.03 -23.21 2.38
CA THR A 52 1.98 -23.58 1.32
C THR A 52 1.64 -22.87 0.01
N GLU A 53 0.37 -22.86 -0.38
CA GLU A 53 -0.09 -22.11 -1.56
C GLU A 53 0.12 -20.61 -1.39
N MET A 54 -0.20 -20.06 -0.21
CA MET A 54 0.00 -18.65 0.11
C MET A 54 1.46 -18.24 0.02
N LYS A 55 2.39 -19.08 0.49
CA LYS A 55 3.81 -18.85 0.37
C LYS A 55 4.23 -18.78 -1.10
N THR A 56 3.78 -19.73 -1.92
CA THR A 56 4.06 -19.74 -3.36
C THR A 56 3.53 -18.47 -4.04
N ILE A 57 2.31 -18.05 -3.73
CA ILE A 57 1.70 -16.81 -4.26
C ILE A 57 2.49 -15.56 -3.84
N ASN A 58 2.95 -15.52 -2.57
CA ASN A 58 3.74 -14.40 -2.07
C ASN A 58 5.15 -14.36 -2.65
N ASP A 59 5.77 -15.52 -2.89
CA ASP A 59 7.08 -15.63 -3.53
C ASP A 59 7.00 -15.15 -5.01
N ASP A 60 5.96 -15.55 -5.75
CA ASP A 60 5.67 -15.05 -7.12
C ASP A 60 5.46 -13.53 -7.13
N PHE A 61 4.61 -13.00 -6.25
CA PHE A 61 4.40 -11.56 -6.13
C PHE A 61 5.70 -10.81 -5.83
N LYS A 62 6.51 -11.32 -4.88
CA LYS A 62 7.81 -10.72 -4.55
C LYS A 62 8.77 -10.74 -5.74
N GLN A 63 8.79 -11.82 -6.51
CA GLN A 63 9.59 -11.93 -7.72
C GLN A 63 9.16 -10.90 -8.78
N GLN A 64 7.86 -10.85 -9.10
CA GLN A 64 7.30 -9.86 -10.05
C GLN A 64 7.59 -8.42 -9.63
N MET A 65 7.50 -8.13 -8.32
CA MET A 65 7.83 -6.82 -7.77
C MET A 65 9.32 -6.50 -7.89
N THR A 66 10.19 -7.50 -7.71
CA THR A 66 11.64 -7.36 -7.85
C THR A 66 12.01 -7.09 -9.32
N ASP A 67 11.40 -7.82 -10.24
CA ASP A 67 11.66 -7.64 -11.67
C ASP A 67 11.10 -6.31 -12.19
N LEU A 68 9.92 -5.89 -11.71
CA LEU A 68 9.39 -4.56 -11.98
C LEU A 68 10.36 -3.48 -11.51
N LYS A 69 10.91 -3.59 -10.29
CA LYS A 69 11.90 -2.64 -9.76
C LYS A 69 13.19 -2.63 -10.60
N LYS A 70 13.71 -3.78 -11.02
CA LYS A 70 14.87 -3.85 -11.92
C LYS A 70 14.62 -3.20 -13.28
N SER A 71 13.36 -3.11 -13.70
CA SER A 71 12.96 -2.47 -14.96
C SER A 71 12.64 -0.97 -14.82
N GLU A 72 12.75 -0.38 -13.61
CA GLU A 72 12.30 0.99 -13.32
C GLU A 72 12.91 2.04 -14.26
N ASP A 73 14.21 1.94 -14.56
CA ASP A 73 14.90 2.89 -15.45
C ASP A 73 14.56 2.70 -16.94
N LYS A 74 13.88 1.61 -17.29
CA LYS A 74 13.56 1.23 -18.68
C LYS A 74 12.11 1.51 -19.06
N ILE A 75 11.28 1.92 -18.10
CA ILE A 75 9.85 2.15 -18.31
C ILE A 75 9.43 3.50 -17.75
N THR A 76 8.33 4.03 -18.29
CA THR A 76 7.74 5.25 -17.76
C THR A 76 7.05 4.99 -16.43
N VAL A 77 6.87 6.05 -15.64
CA VAL A 77 6.08 6.01 -14.39
C VAL A 77 4.65 5.50 -14.64
N THR A 78 4.07 5.81 -15.80
CA THR A 78 2.73 5.35 -16.19
C THR A 78 2.70 3.84 -16.39
N GLU A 79 3.66 3.30 -17.14
CA GLU A 79 3.81 1.86 -17.35
C GLU A 79 4.11 1.13 -16.04
N TRP A 80 4.99 1.68 -15.20
CA TRP A 80 5.30 1.13 -13.89
C TRP A 80 4.03 1.02 -13.03
N LYS A 81 3.21 2.08 -12.98
CA LYS A 81 1.95 2.08 -12.24
C LYS A 81 0.94 1.08 -12.80
N SER A 82 0.88 0.93 -14.12
CA SER A 82 0.03 -0.06 -14.79
C SER A 82 0.45 -1.48 -14.43
N LYS A 83 1.74 -1.82 -14.58
CA LYS A 83 2.29 -3.13 -14.18
C LYS A 83 2.07 -3.43 -12.71
N MET A 84 2.29 -2.44 -11.84
CA MET A 84 2.01 -2.55 -10.41
C MET A 84 0.54 -2.86 -10.10
N ALA A 85 -0.39 -2.23 -10.83
CA ALA A 85 -1.82 -2.51 -10.68
C ALA A 85 -2.16 -3.95 -11.10
N THR A 86 -1.60 -4.41 -12.23
CA THR A 86 -1.77 -5.79 -12.71
C THR A 86 -1.22 -6.81 -11.71
N ILE A 87 0.01 -6.64 -11.24
CA ILE A 87 0.66 -7.53 -10.26
C ILE A 87 -0.18 -7.64 -8.97
N ARG A 88 -0.68 -6.50 -8.46
CA ARG A 88 -1.56 -6.49 -7.27
C ARG A 88 -2.90 -7.16 -7.50
N LYS A 89 -3.49 -6.97 -8.68
CA LYS A 89 -4.77 -7.61 -9.04
C LYS A 89 -4.62 -9.13 -9.12
N ASP A 90 -3.59 -9.60 -9.83
CA ASP A 90 -3.30 -11.03 -9.96
C ASP A 90 -3.01 -11.68 -8.60
N HIS A 91 -2.18 -11.05 -7.76
CA HIS A 91 -1.93 -11.50 -6.39
C HIS A 91 -3.22 -11.60 -5.58
N HIS A 92 -4.08 -10.58 -5.64
CA HIS A 92 -5.36 -10.59 -4.94
C HIS A 92 -6.28 -11.73 -5.41
N GLU A 93 -6.40 -11.96 -6.72
CA GLU A 93 -7.22 -13.03 -7.29
C GLU A 93 -6.70 -14.42 -6.91
N LYS A 94 -5.38 -14.61 -6.90
CA LYS A 94 -4.76 -15.87 -6.43
C LYS A 94 -5.04 -16.10 -4.95
N VAL A 95 -4.85 -15.09 -4.10
CA VAL A 95 -5.15 -15.16 -2.67
C VAL A 95 -6.62 -15.49 -2.43
N ASP A 96 -7.55 -14.85 -3.14
CA ASP A 96 -8.99 -15.09 -2.98
C ASP A 96 -9.38 -16.54 -3.32
N LYS A 97 -8.70 -17.19 -4.27
CA LYS A 97 -8.98 -18.59 -4.63
C LYS A 97 -8.54 -19.61 -3.57
N VAL A 98 -7.54 -19.27 -2.73
CA VAL A 98 -7.03 -20.16 -1.68
C VAL A 98 -7.93 -20.15 -0.44
N LEU A 99 -8.64 -19.04 -0.20
CA LEU A 99 -9.46 -18.86 1.00
C LEU A 99 -10.84 -19.50 0.86
N THR A 100 -11.34 -20.07 1.95
CA THR A 100 -12.74 -20.54 2.04
C THR A 100 -13.72 -19.38 2.20
N ASP A 101 -15.01 -19.63 1.95
CA ASP A 101 -16.05 -18.61 2.11
C ASP A 101 -16.13 -18.07 3.55
N ASP A 102 -15.93 -18.92 4.55
CA ASP A 102 -15.88 -18.52 5.96
C ASP A 102 -14.67 -17.63 6.26
N GLN A 103 -13.50 -17.96 5.71
CA GLN A 103 -12.29 -17.13 5.84
C GLN A 103 -12.47 -15.78 5.14
N LYS A 104 -13.12 -15.74 3.97
CA LYS A 104 -13.49 -14.49 3.28
C LYS A 104 -14.48 -13.66 4.10
N ALA A 105 -15.45 -14.30 4.77
CA ALA A 105 -16.37 -13.62 5.66
C ALA A 105 -15.64 -13.01 6.87
N SER A 106 -14.70 -13.76 7.47
CA SER A 106 -13.82 -13.26 8.54
C SER A 106 -12.98 -12.07 8.07
N LEU A 107 -12.40 -12.13 6.87
CA LEU A 107 -11.66 -11.01 6.27
C LEU A 107 -12.55 -9.77 6.10
N LYS A 108 -13.78 -9.93 5.59
CA LYS A 108 -14.74 -8.82 5.47
C LYS A 108 -15.10 -8.23 6.83
N LYS A 109 -15.19 -9.04 7.90
CA LYS A 109 -15.42 -8.56 9.27
C LYS A 109 -14.24 -7.73 9.77
N MET A 110 -13.02 -8.26 9.67
CA MET A 110 -11.79 -7.54 10.05
C MET A 110 -11.65 -6.22 9.28
N MET A 111 -11.97 -6.21 7.98
CA MET A 111 -11.97 -4.97 7.18
C MET A 111 -12.98 -3.93 7.69
N ARG A 112 -14.15 -4.35 8.16
CA ARG A 112 -15.15 -3.43 8.74
C ARG A 112 -14.70 -2.90 10.10
N GLU A 113 -14.14 -3.75 10.95
CA GLU A 113 -13.59 -3.37 12.25
C GLU A 113 -12.46 -2.36 12.09
N HIS A 114 -11.49 -2.67 11.23
CA HIS A 114 -10.40 -1.75 10.91
C HIS A 114 -10.91 -0.43 10.31
N ARG A 115 -11.96 -0.47 9.47
CA ARG A 115 -12.59 0.76 8.99
C ARG A 115 -13.24 1.57 10.12
N GLY A 116 -13.85 0.89 11.10
CA GLY A 116 -14.39 1.52 12.32
C GLY A 116 -13.30 2.17 13.15
N GLU A 117 -12.19 1.47 13.37
CA GLU A 117 -11.02 1.98 14.07
C GLU A 117 -10.41 3.20 13.36
N MET A 118 -10.24 3.13 12.03
CA MET A 118 -9.76 4.26 11.23
C MET A 118 -10.69 5.47 11.31
N ARG A 119 -12.01 5.26 11.39
CA ARG A 119 -12.98 6.34 11.62
C ARG A 119 -12.83 6.94 13.01
N HIS A 120 -12.64 6.10 14.03
CA HIS A 120 -12.39 6.55 15.40
C HIS A 120 -11.10 7.38 15.49
N GLN A 121 -10.02 6.89 14.89
CA GLN A 121 -8.75 7.62 14.80
C GLN A 121 -8.91 8.93 14.02
N GLY A 122 -9.70 8.95 12.95
CA GLY A 122 -10.05 10.16 12.21
C GLY A 122 -10.75 11.20 13.07
N ARG A 123 -11.68 10.78 13.93
CA ARG A 123 -12.33 11.66 14.92
C ARG A 123 -11.32 12.22 15.92
N HIS A 124 -10.46 11.38 16.48
CA HIS A 124 -9.40 11.84 17.38
C HIS A 124 -8.46 12.86 16.74
N ARG A 125 -8.06 12.64 15.48
CA ARG A 125 -7.24 13.61 14.73
C ARG A 125 -7.97 14.94 14.53
N MET A 126 -9.27 14.92 14.27
CA MET A 126 -10.07 16.15 14.16
C MET A 126 -10.14 16.90 15.50
N GLU A 127 -10.33 16.18 16.62
CA GLU A 127 -10.33 16.80 17.95
C GLU A 127 -8.97 17.39 18.32
N GLN A 128 -7.86 16.72 17.96
CA GLN A 128 -6.52 17.26 18.12
C GLN A 128 -6.32 18.51 17.26
N MET A 129 -6.70 18.46 15.98
CA MET A 129 -6.61 19.59 15.07
C MET A 129 -7.44 20.80 15.56
N LYS A 130 -8.63 20.55 16.13
CA LYS A 130 -9.46 21.59 16.75
C LYS A 130 -8.70 22.32 17.84
N LYS A 131 -8.06 21.58 18.75
CA LYS A 131 -7.27 22.16 19.85
C LYS A 131 -6.02 22.86 19.34
N ASP A 132 -5.28 22.21 18.47
CA ASP A 132 -3.99 22.72 17.98
C ASP A 132 -4.13 24.00 17.17
N LEU A 133 -5.16 24.10 16.33
CA LEU A 133 -5.42 25.27 15.49
C LEU A 133 -6.43 26.23 16.11
N ASN A 134 -6.92 25.96 17.33
CA ASN A 134 -8.00 26.72 17.97
C ASN A 134 -9.19 26.92 17.01
N LEU A 135 -9.64 25.84 16.37
CA LEU A 135 -10.73 25.92 15.40
C LEU A 135 -12.05 26.26 16.09
N THR A 136 -12.84 27.12 15.45
CA THR A 136 -14.21 27.40 15.89
C THR A 136 -15.13 26.21 15.60
N ASP A 137 -16.27 26.13 16.28
CA ASP A 137 -17.27 25.07 16.02
C ASP A 137 -17.78 25.12 14.57
N ASP A 138 -17.92 26.31 13.99
CA ASP A 138 -18.31 26.50 12.60
C ASP A 138 -17.24 25.96 11.63
N GLN A 139 -15.96 26.21 11.90
CA GLN A 139 -14.86 25.66 11.12
C GLN A 139 -14.83 24.12 11.20
N VAL A 140 -15.00 23.55 12.39
CA VAL A 140 -15.06 22.10 12.58
C VAL A 140 -16.24 21.49 11.82
N ASN A 141 -17.40 22.13 11.86
CA ASN A 141 -18.58 21.68 11.12
C ASN A 141 -18.38 21.76 9.61
N ALA A 142 -17.75 22.83 9.11
CA ALA A 142 -17.39 22.97 7.69
C ALA A 142 -16.40 21.86 7.25
N LEU A 143 -15.38 21.57 8.05
CA LEU A 143 -14.42 20.50 7.77
C LEU A 143 -15.08 19.11 7.73
N LYS A 144 -16.00 18.82 8.67
CA LYS A 144 -16.75 17.56 8.67
C LYS A 144 -17.62 17.39 7.43
N LYS A 145 -18.40 18.42 7.06
CA LYS A 145 -19.21 18.41 5.84
C LYS A 145 -18.35 18.24 4.58
N ASN A 146 -17.21 18.93 4.52
CA ASN A 146 -16.29 18.79 3.40
C ASN A 146 -15.73 17.36 3.30
N HIS A 147 -15.39 16.74 4.43
CA HIS A 147 -14.94 15.35 4.47
C HIS A 147 -16.01 14.37 4.00
N GLU A 148 -17.27 14.54 4.42
CA GLU A 148 -18.39 13.70 3.99
C GLU A 148 -18.65 13.82 2.48
N ALA A 149 -18.67 15.04 1.95
CA ALA A 149 -18.80 15.28 0.52
C ALA A 149 -17.64 14.64 -0.27
N MET A 150 -16.43 14.71 0.28
CA MET A 150 -15.25 14.06 -0.27
C MET A 150 -15.40 12.54 -0.31
N GLU A 151 -15.81 11.89 0.79
CA GLU A 151 -16.07 10.45 0.82
C GLU A 151 -17.08 10.02 -0.25
N GLN A 152 -18.17 10.78 -0.41
CA GLN A 152 -19.21 10.49 -1.41
C GLN A 152 -18.68 10.61 -2.84
N LYS A 153 -17.94 11.67 -3.17
CA LYS A 153 -17.33 11.88 -4.49
C LYS A 153 -16.32 10.79 -4.83
N PHE A 154 -15.46 10.42 -3.89
CA PHE A 154 -14.52 9.33 -4.08
C PHE A 154 -15.21 7.99 -4.34
N LYS A 155 -16.29 7.72 -3.60
CA LYS A 155 -17.10 6.52 -3.82
C LYS A 155 -17.73 6.52 -5.21
N ALA A 156 -18.32 7.64 -5.63
CA ALA A 156 -18.93 7.77 -6.95
C ALA A 156 -17.91 7.50 -8.08
N ILE A 157 -16.73 8.13 -8.04
CA ILE A 157 -15.67 7.92 -9.04
C ILE A 157 -15.21 6.46 -9.05
N ARG A 158 -15.07 5.84 -7.87
CA ARG A 158 -14.64 4.44 -7.74
C ARG A 158 -15.66 3.48 -8.36
N ASP A 159 -16.93 3.70 -8.08
CA ASP A 159 -18.03 2.82 -8.45
C ASP A 159 -18.51 3.05 -9.90
N ASP A 160 -18.07 4.14 -10.55
CA ASP A 160 -18.39 4.44 -11.94
C ASP A 160 -17.74 3.42 -12.88
N LYS A 161 -18.57 2.66 -13.61
CA LYS A 161 -18.13 1.63 -14.57
C LYS A 161 -17.83 2.19 -15.96
N SER A 162 -18.25 3.43 -16.24
CA SER A 162 -18.01 4.09 -17.54
C SER A 162 -16.59 4.65 -17.65
N LEU A 163 -15.93 4.89 -16.51
CA LEU A 163 -14.57 5.40 -16.46
C LEU A 163 -13.54 4.27 -16.45
N THR A 164 -12.52 4.41 -17.27
CA THR A 164 -11.28 3.64 -17.18
C THR A 164 -10.52 4.01 -15.89
N GLU A 165 -9.63 3.14 -15.43
CA GLU A 165 -8.83 3.39 -14.23
C GLU A 165 -7.98 4.66 -14.33
N ASP A 166 -7.50 5.00 -15.52
CA ASP A 166 -6.73 6.23 -15.73
C ASP A 166 -7.60 7.48 -15.72
N GLN A 167 -8.83 7.40 -16.22
CA GLN A 167 -9.82 8.47 -16.08
C GLN A 167 -10.21 8.66 -14.60
N LYS A 168 -10.49 7.59 -13.86
CA LYS A 168 -10.77 7.66 -12.42
C LYS A 168 -9.64 8.34 -11.64
N LYS A 169 -8.39 7.99 -11.93
CA LYS A 169 -7.21 8.64 -11.31
C LYS A 169 -7.14 10.12 -11.66
N ALA A 170 -7.40 10.49 -12.92
CA ALA A 170 -7.38 11.88 -13.36
C ALA A 170 -8.45 12.71 -12.63
N GLU A 171 -9.68 12.20 -12.53
CA GLU A 171 -10.77 12.84 -11.79
C GLU A 171 -10.45 12.97 -10.30
N VAL A 172 -9.95 11.91 -9.68
CA VAL A 172 -9.50 11.95 -8.28
C VAL A 172 -8.42 13.00 -8.07
N LYS A 173 -7.45 13.12 -8.99
CA LYS A 173 -6.37 14.10 -8.87
C LYS A 173 -6.91 15.53 -8.95
N LYS A 174 -7.76 15.80 -9.93
CA LYS A 174 -8.42 17.11 -10.09
C LYS A 174 -9.23 17.46 -8.85
N PHE A 175 -10.05 16.52 -8.38
CA PHE A 175 -10.85 16.71 -7.17
C PHE A 175 -9.99 16.98 -5.93
N LYS A 176 -8.87 16.27 -5.75
CA LYS A 176 -7.94 16.54 -4.63
C LYS A 176 -7.35 17.94 -4.66
N GLN A 177 -7.10 18.49 -5.85
CA GLN A 177 -6.60 19.86 -5.99
C GLN A 177 -7.68 20.87 -5.57
N GLU A 178 -8.91 20.72 -6.08
CA GLU A 178 -10.05 21.56 -5.69
C GLU A 178 -10.31 21.51 -4.17
N GLN A 179 -10.20 20.31 -3.58
CA GLN A 179 -10.38 20.11 -2.14
C GLN A 179 -9.31 20.77 -1.28
N HIS A 180 -8.09 20.88 -1.78
CA HIS A 180 -7.02 21.57 -1.07
C HIS A 180 -7.33 23.07 -0.94
N ASP A 181 -7.91 23.69 -1.95
CA ASP A 181 -8.29 25.10 -1.91
C ASP A 181 -9.55 25.33 -1.05
N ASN A 182 -10.50 24.40 -1.08
CA ASN A 182 -11.64 24.40 -0.15
C ASN A 182 -11.21 24.29 1.32
N LEU A 183 -10.15 23.53 1.62
CA LEU A 183 -9.63 23.46 2.98
C LEU A 183 -9.05 24.82 3.42
N LYS A 184 -8.31 25.48 2.53
CA LYS A 184 -7.71 26.79 2.83
C LYS A 184 -8.73 27.88 3.07
N SER A 185 -9.91 27.82 2.45
CA SER A 185 -10.95 28.82 2.66
C SER A 185 -11.68 28.67 4.01
N ILE A 186 -11.62 27.49 4.63
CA ILE A 186 -12.21 27.24 5.96
C ILE A 186 -11.29 27.74 7.08
N LEU A 187 -9.97 27.68 6.88
CA LEU A 187 -8.97 28.06 7.88
C LEU A 187 -8.55 29.53 7.70
N THR A 188 -8.17 30.18 8.80
CA THR A 188 -7.51 31.49 8.72
C THR A 188 -6.08 31.34 8.18
N PRO A 189 -5.46 32.41 7.64
CA PRO A 189 -4.07 32.37 7.20
C PRO A 189 -3.10 31.90 8.30
N GLU A 190 -3.32 32.33 9.54
CA GLU A 190 -2.51 31.94 10.69
C GLU A 190 -2.66 30.44 11.04
N GLN A 191 -3.89 29.92 11.01
CA GLN A 191 -4.18 28.50 11.23
C GLN A 191 -3.56 27.63 10.13
N LEU A 192 -3.63 28.08 8.88
CA LEU A 192 -3.02 27.39 7.74
C LEU A 192 -1.49 27.34 7.86
N GLN A 193 -0.86 28.45 8.26
CA GLN A 193 0.58 28.50 8.51
C GLN A 193 0.99 27.53 9.60
N LYS A 194 0.25 27.49 10.72
CA LYS A 194 0.50 26.55 11.83
C LYS A 194 0.36 25.09 11.38
N LEU A 195 -0.66 24.77 10.59
CA LEU A 195 -0.86 23.43 10.04
C LEU A 195 0.32 22.99 9.14
N GLU A 196 0.80 23.87 8.26
CA GLU A 196 1.95 23.55 7.40
C GLU A 196 3.25 23.40 8.21
N GLN A 197 3.46 24.18 9.27
CA GLN A 197 4.60 24.01 10.17
C GLN A 197 4.56 22.65 10.89
N GLN A 198 3.41 22.26 11.44
CA GLN A 198 3.24 20.93 12.08
C GLN A 198 3.55 19.80 11.09
N LYS A 199 3.05 19.92 9.86
CA LYS A 199 3.30 18.94 8.79
C LYS A 199 4.78 18.85 8.41
N GLN A 200 5.52 19.96 8.40
CA GLN A 200 6.97 19.96 8.19
C GLN A 200 7.70 19.27 9.36
N GLN A 201 7.33 19.56 10.60
CA GLN A 201 7.93 18.92 11.78
C GLN A 201 7.73 17.40 11.74
N HIS A 202 6.54 16.90 11.40
CA HIS A 202 6.29 15.47 11.25
C HIS A 202 7.08 14.83 10.11
N LYS A 203 7.32 15.56 9.01
CA LYS A 203 8.20 15.07 7.91
C LYS A 203 9.66 14.96 8.34
N HIS A 204 10.14 15.84 9.22
CA HIS A 204 11.50 15.78 9.75
C HIS A 204 11.71 14.64 10.76
N HIS A 205 10.70 14.37 11.62
CA HIS A 205 10.79 13.27 12.60
C HIS A 205 10.71 11.87 11.95
N GLY A 206 10.05 11.73 10.79
CA GLY A 206 10.05 10.47 10.03
C GLY A 206 11.36 10.18 9.25
N GLN A 207 12.32 11.11 9.25
CA GLN A 207 13.60 11.01 8.53
C GLN A 207 14.82 10.87 9.44
N GLN A 208 14.68 11.06 10.76
CA GLN A 208 15.77 10.82 11.71
C GLN A 208 15.76 9.34 12.14
N PRO A 209 16.92 8.63 12.10
CA PRO A 209 17.00 7.29 12.69
C PRO A 209 16.72 7.39 14.20
N PRO A 210 16.07 6.36 14.80
CA PRO A 210 15.79 6.38 16.23
C PRO A 210 17.11 6.52 16.99
N VAL A 211 17.20 7.56 17.83
CA VAL A 211 18.32 7.74 18.76
C VAL A 211 18.19 6.61 19.79
N GLN A 212 19.08 5.63 19.71
CA GLN A 212 19.20 4.59 20.72
C GLN A 212 19.65 5.27 22.02
N SER A 213 18.82 5.17 23.06
CA SER A 213 19.20 5.45 24.46
C SER A 213 19.54 4.14 25.14
#